data_AF-A0A4S2LDZ4-F1
#
_entry.id   AF-A0A4S2LDZ4-F1
#
_cell.length_a   1.000
_cell.length_b   1.000
_cell.length_c   1.000
_cell.angle_alpha   90.00
_cell.angle_beta   90.00
_cell.angle_gamma   90.00
#
_symmetry.space_group_name_H-M   'P 1'
#
loop_
_entity.id
_entity.type
_entity.pdbx_description
1 polymer ?
#
loop_
_entity_poly.entity_id
_entity_poly.type
_entity_poly.pdbx_seq_one_letter_code
_entity_poly.pdbx_strand_id
1 'polypeptide(L)'
;MLSHVKALQYGAMETVIAHVREGNLQEVRLWLDDIENDVNQGDEHRFSLLHWAAREGRLAVVDLLVMRGARVNATNMGDDTALHLAASHGHIDVVHFLLKCHRFNVDVANEHGNTPLHYACFWNHLEISEHLIKNGASLMQENKYGETPLEIARPRAAALLAPLAEALGHDLSRRKPFRDTSWIGTKTRARDATLYRLDGESWDPREVELTGALADGHGAEVLKGSFRRCPVVVKMLKLRNCTIRQARDFKEEFPRLRIFNHPNILPVLAIFTATPRLCLVSDYMQYGSLYDVLHQPNEPNVDETVVGVEISQRQALRFAVDIAKAMEYLHSPELKVPNFRLNSKHVMVDEDIAKVGLVDFDGKENADDSHAYRDEFLVARLDMADYKFSFHEKAREYNPAWMSPEGMKIVLPSLCYFA
;
A
#
# COMPACT_ATOMS: atom_id res chain seq x y z
N MET A 1 -9.83 13.33 28.55
CA MET A 1 -8.65 12.66 27.96
C MET A 1 -8.84 12.37 26.47
N LEU A 2 -9.93 11.70 26.04
CA LEU A 2 -10.24 11.44 24.62
C LEU A 2 -10.23 12.67 23.70
N SER A 3 -10.75 13.81 24.15
CA SER A 3 -10.70 15.07 23.38
C SER A 3 -9.30 15.65 23.26
N HIS A 4 -8.43 15.40 24.23
CA HIS A 4 -7.04 15.88 24.24
C HIS A 4 -6.15 15.03 23.35
N VAL A 5 -6.32 13.70 23.36
CA VAL A 5 -5.55 12.79 22.48
C VAL A 5 -5.96 12.98 21.01
N LYS A 6 -7.26 13.11 20.72
CA LYS A 6 -7.71 13.46 19.35
C LYS A 6 -7.21 14.83 18.91
N ALA A 7 -7.18 15.83 19.79
CA ALA A 7 -6.64 17.15 19.46
C ALA A 7 -5.13 17.12 19.17
N LEU A 8 -4.36 16.31 19.91
CA LEU A 8 -2.92 16.13 19.69
C LEU A 8 -2.64 15.41 18.36
N GLN A 9 -3.43 14.38 18.02
CA GLN A 9 -3.27 13.61 16.79
C GLN A 9 -3.73 14.39 15.54
N TYR A 10 -4.82 15.17 15.65
CA TYR A 10 -5.23 16.12 14.62
C TYR A 10 -4.19 17.23 14.42
N GLY A 11 -3.65 17.77 15.52
CA GLY A 11 -2.56 18.74 15.47
C GLY A 11 -1.32 18.16 14.77
N ALA A 12 -0.96 16.91 15.06
CA ALA A 12 0.17 16.22 14.43
C ALA A 12 -0.03 16.00 12.92
N MET A 13 -1.25 15.66 12.49
CA MET A 13 -1.56 15.50 11.06
C MET A 13 -1.53 16.85 10.33
N GLU A 14 -2.10 17.90 10.91
CA GLU A 14 -2.05 19.24 10.34
C GLU A 14 -0.61 19.76 10.22
N THR A 15 0.24 19.50 11.23
CA THR A 15 1.65 19.92 11.18
C THR A 15 2.45 19.19 10.11
N VAL A 16 2.29 17.87 9.96
CA VAL A 16 2.99 17.15 8.89
C VAL A 16 2.49 17.56 7.52
N ILE A 17 1.18 17.82 7.37
CA ILE A 17 0.63 18.35 6.11
C ILE A 17 1.26 19.70 5.78
N ALA A 18 1.42 20.61 6.76
CA ALA A 18 2.10 21.88 6.53
C ALA A 18 3.54 21.68 6.04
N HIS A 19 4.31 20.81 6.69
CA HIS A 19 5.67 20.46 6.27
C HIS A 19 5.73 19.83 4.87
N VAL A 20 4.76 18.96 4.53
CA VAL A 20 4.63 18.40 3.18
C VAL A 20 4.38 19.51 2.16
N ARG A 21 3.49 20.46 2.45
CA ARG A 21 3.16 21.56 1.53
C ARG A 21 4.32 22.53 1.34
N GLU A 22 5.10 22.77 2.39
CA GLU A 22 6.32 23.59 2.36
C GLU A 22 7.51 22.88 1.70
N GLY A 23 7.50 21.55 1.66
CA GLY A 23 8.60 20.74 1.13
C GLY A 23 9.70 20.46 2.15
N ASN A 24 9.40 20.52 3.45
CA ASN A 24 10.35 20.29 4.54
C ASN A 24 10.65 18.79 4.68
N LEU A 25 11.52 18.27 3.81
CA LEU A 25 11.83 16.84 3.70
C LEU A 25 12.30 16.20 5.01
N GLN A 26 13.05 16.92 5.84
CA GLN A 26 13.59 16.41 7.10
C GLN A 26 12.49 16.16 8.12
N GLU A 27 11.56 17.10 8.28
CA GLU A 27 10.43 16.96 9.21
C GLU A 27 9.47 15.86 8.76
N VAL A 28 9.21 15.76 7.45
CA VAL A 28 8.40 14.66 6.90
C VAL A 28 9.09 13.30 7.14
N ARG A 29 10.42 13.23 6.99
CA ARG A 29 11.18 12.01 7.31
C ARG A 29 11.08 11.64 8.79
N LEU A 30 11.31 12.60 9.69
CA LEU A 30 11.21 12.38 11.12
C LEU A 30 9.81 11.89 11.53
N TRP A 31 8.77 12.46 10.92
CA TRP A 31 7.40 11.99 11.15
C TRP A 31 7.20 10.54 10.67
N LEU A 32 7.75 10.16 9.52
CA LEU A 32 7.67 8.79 8.97
C LEU A 32 8.57 7.77 9.70
N ASP A 33 9.53 8.23 10.50
CA ASP A 33 10.39 7.34 11.31
C ASP A 33 9.65 6.85 12.57
N ASP A 34 8.55 7.52 12.97
CA ASP A 34 7.65 7.02 13.99
C ASP A 34 6.77 5.89 13.42
N ILE A 35 6.86 4.71 14.04
CA ILE A 35 6.12 3.50 13.67
C ILE A 35 4.60 3.62 13.89
N GLU A 36 4.16 4.59 14.71
CA GLU A 36 2.74 4.83 14.92
C GLU A 36 2.09 5.61 13.77
N ASN A 37 2.90 6.30 12.96
CA ASN A 37 2.44 7.12 11.86
C ASN A 37 2.27 6.30 10.57
N ASP A 38 1.11 6.44 9.94
CA ASP A 38 0.82 5.83 8.65
C ASP A 38 0.97 6.85 7.51
N VAL A 39 1.89 6.58 6.58
CA VAL A 39 2.07 7.36 5.34
C VAL A 39 0.79 7.47 4.50
N ASN A 40 -0.13 6.51 4.62
CA ASN A 40 -1.39 6.45 3.89
C ASN A 40 -2.57 7.12 4.62
N GLN A 41 -2.31 7.68 5.81
CA GLN A 41 -3.30 8.51 6.50
C GLN A 41 -3.62 9.73 5.64
N GLY A 42 -4.91 10.06 5.59
CA GLY A 42 -5.40 11.25 4.92
C GLY A 42 -6.25 12.10 5.84
N ASP A 43 -6.41 13.37 5.47
CA ASP A 43 -7.23 14.33 6.19
C ASP A 43 -8.74 14.01 6.09
N GLU A 44 -9.57 14.93 6.60
CA GLU A 44 -11.03 14.82 6.57
C GLU A 44 -11.62 14.71 5.16
N HIS A 45 -10.90 15.18 4.14
CA HIS A 45 -11.27 15.09 2.72
C HIS A 45 -10.61 13.91 2.00
N ARG A 46 -9.96 13.01 2.76
CA ARG A 46 -9.16 11.88 2.27
C ARG A 46 -7.96 12.29 1.41
N PHE A 47 -7.46 13.52 1.52
CA PHE A 47 -6.17 13.86 0.94
C PHE A 47 -5.07 13.21 1.78
N SER A 48 -4.35 12.25 1.19
CA SER A 48 -3.12 11.71 1.76
C SER A 48 -1.96 12.71 1.64
N LEU A 49 -0.87 12.45 2.36
CA LEU A 49 0.37 13.24 2.22
C LEU A 49 0.87 13.27 0.77
N LEU A 50 0.70 12.17 0.02
CA LEU A 50 1.09 12.12 -1.39
C LEU A 50 0.24 13.07 -2.26
N HIS A 51 -1.05 13.21 -1.97
CA HIS A 51 -1.90 14.17 -2.66
C HIS A 51 -1.43 15.61 -2.42
N TRP A 52 -1.12 15.96 -1.17
CA TRP A 52 -0.61 17.29 -0.82
C TRP A 52 0.76 17.57 -1.46
N ALA A 53 1.68 16.60 -1.40
CA ALA A 53 3.00 16.73 -2.01
C ALA A 53 2.93 16.91 -3.53
N ALA A 54 2.04 16.17 -4.19
CA ALA A 54 1.84 16.25 -5.63
C ALA A 54 1.17 17.55 -6.07
N ARG A 55 0.18 18.02 -5.30
CA ARG A 55 -0.51 19.30 -5.51
C ARG A 55 0.42 20.51 -5.41
N GLU A 56 1.41 20.45 -4.52
CA GLU A 56 2.34 21.56 -4.25
C GLU A 56 3.69 21.38 -4.97
N GLY A 57 3.84 20.34 -5.81
CA GLY A 57 5.04 20.12 -6.62
C GLY A 57 6.29 19.73 -5.85
N ARG A 58 6.14 19.09 -4.69
CA ARG A 58 7.27 18.74 -3.81
C ARG A 58 7.87 17.39 -4.19
N LEU A 59 8.59 17.32 -5.32
CA LEU A 59 9.14 16.07 -5.87
C LEU A 59 9.94 15.25 -4.85
N ALA A 60 10.84 15.87 -4.07
CA ALA A 60 11.63 15.16 -3.07
C ALA A 60 10.75 14.52 -1.97
N VAL A 61 9.66 15.17 -1.60
CA VAL A 61 8.68 14.64 -0.64
C VAL A 61 7.85 13.54 -1.29
N VAL A 62 7.43 13.71 -2.55
CA VAL A 62 6.74 12.67 -3.33
C VAL A 62 7.59 11.40 -3.38
N ASP A 63 8.88 11.52 -3.71
CA ASP A 63 9.81 10.38 -3.78
C ASP A 63 9.94 9.68 -2.43
N LEU A 64 10.16 10.44 -1.34
CA LEU A 64 10.21 9.89 0.01
C LEU A 64 8.92 9.14 0.39
N LEU A 65 7.76 9.73 0.13
CA LEU A 65 6.47 9.13 0.46
C LEU A 65 6.24 7.83 -0.33
N VAL A 66 6.53 7.84 -1.63
CA VAL A 66 6.42 6.64 -2.48
C VAL A 66 7.40 5.55 -2.02
N MET A 67 8.64 5.92 -1.70
CA MET A 67 9.63 4.99 -1.13
C MET A 67 9.15 4.38 0.20
N ARG A 68 8.46 5.16 1.03
CA ARG A 68 7.85 4.70 2.30
C ARG A 68 6.50 3.99 2.12
N GLY A 69 6.10 3.63 0.89
CA GLY A 69 4.91 2.82 0.64
C GLY A 69 3.60 3.61 0.58
N ALA A 70 3.66 4.91 0.25
CA ALA A 70 2.47 5.67 -0.09
C ALA A 70 1.72 5.04 -1.27
N ARG A 71 0.40 4.88 -1.12
CA ARG A 71 -0.50 4.36 -2.14
C ARG A 71 -0.65 5.37 -3.27
N VAL A 72 0.06 5.11 -4.36
CA VAL A 72 0.09 5.98 -5.55
C VAL A 72 -1.27 6.14 -6.25
N ASN A 73 -2.11 5.09 -6.21
CA ASN A 73 -3.46 5.08 -6.77
C ASN A 73 -4.55 5.40 -5.73
N ALA A 74 -4.18 5.87 -4.53
CA ALA A 74 -5.17 6.34 -3.58
C ALA A 74 -5.95 7.51 -4.19
N THR A 75 -7.25 7.55 -3.90
CA THR A 75 -8.12 8.63 -4.33
C THR A 75 -8.64 9.43 -3.14
N ASN A 76 -8.80 10.74 -3.33
CA ASN A 76 -9.47 11.62 -2.38
C ASN A 76 -11.01 11.48 -2.46
N MET A 77 -11.77 12.32 -1.74
CA MET A 77 -13.25 12.30 -1.81
C MET A 77 -13.84 12.53 -3.21
N GLY A 78 -13.14 13.27 -4.08
CA GLY A 78 -13.56 13.53 -5.46
C GLY A 78 -13.06 12.48 -6.47
N ASP A 79 -12.58 11.34 -5.99
CA ASP A 79 -11.92 10.29 -6.78
C ASP A 79 -10.64 10.79 -7.53
N ASP A 80 -10.06 11.94 -7.16
CA ASP A 80 -8.78 12.40 -7.76
C ASP A 80 -7.60 11.63 -7.13
N THR A 81 -6.62 11.31 -7.98
CA THR A 81 -5.33 10.73 -7.57
C THR A 81 -4.24 11.80 -7.47
N ALA A 82 -3.06 11.45 -6.93
CA ALA A 82 -1.89 12.33 -6.93
C ALA A 82 -1.51 12.83 -8.35
N LEU A 83 -1.71 11.99 -9.38
CA LEU A 83 -1.45 12.34 -10.78
C LEU A 83 -2.41 13.44 -11.29
N HIS A 84 -3.69 13.38 -10.91
CA HIS A 84 -4.65 14.45 -11.26
C HIS A 84 -4.22 15.79 -10.68
N LEU A 85 -3.78 15.80 -9.41
CA LEU A 85 -3.38 17.02 -8.71
C LEU A 85 -2.07 17.60 -9.26
N ALA A 86 -1.07 16.76 -9.55
CA ALA A 86 0.16 17.22 -10.19
C ALA A 86 -0.12 17.80 -11.59
N ALA A 87 -1.00 17.16 -12.36
CA ALA A 87 -1.39 17.61 -13.69
C ALA A 87 -2.19 18.92 -13.67
N SER A 88 -3.12 19.10 -12.71
CA SER A 88 -3.92 20.32 -12.60
C SER A 88 -3.09 21.53 -12.15
N HIS A 89 -2.08 21.32 -11.30
CA HIS A 89 -1.24 22.38 -10.75
C HIS A 89 0.04 22.66 -11.55
N GLY A 90 0.33 21.90 -12.62
CA GLY A 90 1.44 22.20 -13.53
C GLY A 90 2.80 21.66 -13.10
N HIS A 91 2.83 20.61 -12.27
CA HIS A 91 4.07 20.03 -11.73
C HIS A 91 4.60 18.87 -12.59
N ILE A 92 5.24 19.22 -13.70
CA ILE A 92 5.73 18.27 -14.71
C ILE A 92 6.75 17.25 -14.16
N ASP A 93 7.61 17.66 -13.24
CA ASP A 93 8.61 16.83 -12.58
C ASP A 93 7.98 15.73 -11.72
N VAL A 94 6.92 16.07 -10.98
CA VAL A 94 6.10 15.11 -10.25
C VAL A 94 5.36 14.17 -11.20
N VAL A 95 4.76 14.70 -12.28
CA VAL A 95 4.08 13.87 -13.30
C VAL A 95 5.05 12.85 -13.91
N HIS A 96 6.25 13.28 -14.30
CA HIS A 96 7.30 12.39 -14.80
C HIS A 96 7.67 11.30 -13.80
N PHE A 97 7.87 11.67 -12.54
CA PHE A 97 8.22 10.72 -11.49
C PHE A 97 7.12 9.68 -11.29
N LEU A 98 5.87 10.11 -11.13
CA LEU A 98 4.74 9.22 -10.91
C LEU A 98 4.58 8.21 -12.07
N LEU A 99 4.60 8.68 -13.33
CA LEU A 99 4.46 7.81 -14.51
C LEU A 99 5.65 6.86 -14.69
N LYS A 100 6.84 7.21 -14.22
CA LYS A 100 8.04 6.36 -14.30
C LYS A 100 8.06 5.27 -13.22
N CYS A 101 7.64 5.61 -12.00
CA CYS A 101 7.78 4.71 -10.86
C CYS A 101 6.73 3.59 -10.84
N HIS A 102 5.56 3.79 -11.47
CA HIS A 102 4.48 2.81 -11.47
C HIS A 102 3.70 2.87 -12.79
N ARG A 103 3.14 1.73 -13.24
CA ARG A 103 2.19 1.72 -14.37
C ARG A 103 0.85 2.29 -13.90
N PHE A 104 0.79 3.60 -13.75
CA PHE A 104 -0.46 4.33 -13.53
C PHE A 104 -1.40 4.09 -14.71
N ASN A 105 -2.68 3.86 -14.43
CA ASN A 105 -3.69 4.07 -15.46
C ASN A 105 -3.76 5.58 -15.75
N VAL A 106 -3.22 5.99 -16.90
CA VAL A 106 -3.10 7.41 -17.29
C VAL A 106 -4.48 8.02 -17.60
N ASP A 107 -5.46 7.18 -17.91
CA ASP A 107 -6.86 7.55 -18.17
C ASP A 107 -7.77 7.29 -16.96
N VAL A 108 -7.21 7.20 -15.74
CA VAL A 108 -8.00 7.14 -14.52
C VAL A 108 -8.97 8.33 -14.47
N ALA A 109 -10.25 8.05 -14.22
CA ALA A 109 -11.29 9.06 -14.24
C ALA A 109 -11.79 9.34 -12.81
N ASN A 110 -11.89 10.61 -12.45
CA ASN A 110 -12.39 11.06 -11.16
C ASN A 110 -13.94 11.05 -11.08
N GLU A 111 -14.53 11.62 -10.04
CA GLU A 111 -15.98 11.57 -9.82
C GLU A 111 -16.79 12.28 -10.92
N HIS A 112 -16.15 13.22 -11.63
CA HIS A 112 -16.69 13.98 -12.75
C HIS A 112 -16.36 13.34 -14.12
N GLY A 113 -15.64 12.22 -14.13
CA GLY A 113 -15.16 11.59 -15.35
C GLY A 113 -13.95 12.30 -15.97
N ASN A 114 -13.36 13.27 -15.28
CA ASN A 114 -12.15 13.94 -15.75
C ASN A 114 -10.94 13.05 -15.49
N THR A 115 -10.06 12.96 -16.48
CA THR A 115 -8.74 12.32 -16.38
C THR A 115 -7.65 13.34 -16.05
N PRO A 116 -6.43 12.93 -15.68
CA PRO A 116 -5.31 13.86 -15.53
C PRO A 116 -5.08 14.73 -16.78
N LEU A 117 -5.33 14.18 -17.98
CA LEU A 117 -5.21 14.92 -19.23
C LEU A 117 -6.29 15.99 -19.39
N HIS A 118 -7.52 15.78 -18.91
CA HIS A 118 -8.55 16.81 -18.88
C HIS A 118 -8.07 18.03 -18.08
N TYR A 119 -7.50 17.81 -16.89
CA TYR A 119 -6.98 18.89 -16.07
C TYR A 119 -5.79 19.61 -16.71
N ALA A 120 -4.82 18.87 -17.26
CA ALA A 120 -3.68 19.47 -17.95
C ALA A 120 -4.12 20.35 -19.13
N CYS A 121 -5.10 19.88 -19.92
CA CYS A 121 -5.67 20.65 -21.03
C CYS A 121 -6.45 21.89 -20.55
N PHE A 122 -7.30 21.76 -19.52
CA PHE A 122 -8.10 22.85 -18.96
C PHE A 122 -7.22 24.00 -18.45
N TRP A 123 -6.17 23.67 -17.70
CA TRP A 123 -5.21 24.63 -17.16
C TRP A 123 -4.12 25.05 -18.16
N ASN A 124 -4.14 24.48 -19.37
CA ASN A 124 -3.23 24.78 -20.48
C ASN A 124 -1.75 24.47 -20.16
N HIS A 125 -1.50 23.35 -19.47
CA HIS A 125 -0.17 22.81 -19.18
C HIS A 125 0.32 21.91 -20.32
N LEU A 126 0.74 22.53 -21.44
CA LEU A 126 1.06 21.83 -22.69
C LEU A 126 2.08 20.70 -22.52
N GLU A 127 3.19 20.95 -21.80
CA GLU A 127 4.25 19.94 -21.60
C GLU A 127 3.73 18.70 -20.86
N ILE A 128 2.83 18.90 -19.88
CA ILE A 128 2.18 17.79 -19.15
C ILE A 128 1.23 17.04 -20.09
N SER A 129 0.41 17.76 -20.87
CA SER A 129 -0.48 17.14 -21.84
C SER A 129 0.28 16.29 -22.85
N GLU A 130 1.37 16.80 -23.42
CA GLU A 130 2.23 16.03 -24.33
C GLU A 130 2.81 14.79 -23.66
N HIS A 131 3.28 14.92 -22.41
CA HIS A 131 3.87 13.81 -21.70
C HIS A 131 2.84 12.72 -21.36
N LEU A 132 1.63 13.11 -20.95
CA LEU A 132 0.54 12.18 -20.71
C LEU A 132 0.15 11.42 -21.99
N ILE A 133 0.05 12.11 -23.14
CA ILE A 133 -0.24 11.47 -24.43
C ILE A 133 0.87 10.49 -24.83
N LYS A 134 2.15 10.86 -24.66
CA LYS A 134 3.29 9.96 -24.89
C LYS A 134 3.26 8.70 -24.02
N ASN A 135 2.57 8.74 -22.87
CA ASN A 135 2.34 7.59 -22.00
C ASN A 135 0.99 6.89 -22.25
N GLY A 136 0.28 7.21 -23.34
CA GLY A 136 -0.93 6.52 -23.75
C GLY A 136 -2.25 7.18 -23.35
N ALA A 137 -2.24 8.38 -22.76
CA ALA A 137 -3.48 9.08 -22.41
C ALA A 137 -4.34 9.40 -23.64
N SER A 138 -5.65 9.18 -23.52
CA SER A 138 -6.61 9.36 -24.61
C SER A 138 -7.13 10.80 -24.68
N LEU A 139 -6.86 11.49 -25.79
CA LEU A 139 -7.48 12.80 -26.10
C LEU A 139 -9.00 12.71 -26.34
N MET A 140 -9.53 11.52 -26.58
CA MET A 140 -10.93 11.25 -26.94
C MET A 140 -11.77 10.69 -25.79
N GLN A 141 -11.21 10.61 -24.58
CA GLN A 141 -11.96 10.18 -23.41
C GLN A 141 -12.98 11.26 -23.02
N GLU A 142 -14.27 10.94 -23.04
CA GLU A 142 -15.31 11.87 -22.58
C GLU A 142 -15.40 11.85 -21.05
N ASN A 143 -15.68 13.01 -20.45
CA ASN A 143 -16.09 13.16 -19.05
C ASN A 143 -17.63 13.06 -18.91
N LYS A 144 -18.16 13.26 -17.69
CA LYS A 144 -19.63 13.25 -17.44
C LYS A 144 -20.41 14.31 -18.21
N TYR A 145 -19.74 15.36 -18.68
CA TYR A 145 -20.33 16.44 -19.46
C TYR A 145 -20.26 16.18 -20.98
N GLY A 146 -19.69 15.04 -21.38
CA GLY A 146 -19.49 14.69 -22.79
C GLY A 146 -18.37 15.48 -23.46
N GLU A 147 -17.49 16.11 -22.68
CA GLU A 147 -16.34 16.87 -23.17
C GLU A 147 -15.10 15.98 -23.18
N THR A 148 -14.28 16.15 -24.22
CA THR A 148 -12.97 15.47 -24.33
C THR A 148 -11.81 16.39 -23.97
N PRO A 149 -10.63 15.88 -23.57
CA PRO A 149 -9.46 16.72 -23.31
C PRO A 149 -9.08 17.62 -24.49
N LEU A 150 -9.32 17.16 -25.73
CA LEU A 150 -9.04 17.96 -26.93
C LEU A 150 -9.99 19.16 -27.05
N GLU A 151 -11.27 19.00 -26.71
CA GLU A 151 -12.28 20.06 -26.75
C GLU A 151 -12.08 21.08 -25.64
N ILE A 152 -11.60 20.63 -24.47
CA ILE A 152 -11.30 21.50 -23.32
C ILE A 152 -9.99 22.28 -23.53
N ALA A 153 -9.05 21.75 -24.30
CA ALA A 153 -7.78 22.40 -24.58
C ALA A 153 -7.97 23.73 -25.32
N ARG A 154 -7.12 24.72 -25.03
CA ARG A 154 -7.11 25.98 -25.79
C ARG A 154 -6.82 25.71 -27.27
N PRO A 155 -7.35 26.51 -28.22
CA PRO A 155 -7.19 26.23 -29.66
C PRO A 155 -5.74 26.04 -30.13
N ARG A 156 -4.80 26.81 -29.57
CA ARG A 156 -3.36 26.66 -29.89
C ARG A 156 -2.76 25.37 -29.33
N ALA A 157 -3.15 24.95 -28.13
CA ALA A 157 -2.68 23.70 -27.54
C ALA A 157 -3.30 22.51 -28.29
N ALA A 158 -4.60 22.54 -28.59
CA ALA A 158 -5.27 21.52 -29.39
C ALA A 158 -4.60 21.30 -30.76
N ALA A 159 -4.20 22.39 -31.44
CA ALA A 159 -3.49 22.34 -32.72
C ALA A 159 -2.10 21.69 -32.64
N LEU A 160 -1.49 21.60 -31.45
CA LEU A 160 -0.22 20.90 -31.22
C LEU A 160 -0.44 19.46 -30.73
N LEU A 161 -1.42 19.26 -29.85
CA LEU A 161 -1.69 17.96 -29.22
C LEU A 161 -2.31 16.95 -30.20
N ALA A 162 -3.24 17.38 -31.06
CA ALA A 162 -3.88 16.50 -32.04
C ALA A 162 -2.86 15.84 -33.01
N PRO A 163 -2.00 16.58 -33.73
CA PRO A 163 -1.03 15.94 -34.63
C PRO A 163 0.00 15.11 -33.89
N LEU A 164 0.36 15.47 -32.64
CA LEU A 164 1.24 14.66 -31.80
C LEU A 164 0.60 13.32 -31.45
N ALA A 165 -0.69 13.31 -31.09
CA ALA A 165 -1.41 12.08 -30.78
C ALA A 165 -1.59 11.19 -32.02
N GLU A 166 -1.91 11.77 -33.19
CA GLU A 166 -1.98 11.03 -34.45
C GLU A 166 -0.62 10.42 -34.83
N ALA A 167 0.48 11.16 -34.67
CA ALA A 167 1.83 10.67 -34.91
C ALA A 167 2.22 9.50 -33.98
N LEU A 168 1.64 9.45 -32.78
CA LEU A 168 1.80 8.36 -31.82
C LEU A 168 0.81 7.20 -32.05
N GLY A 169 -0.07 7.29 -33.06
CA GLY A 169 -1.01 6.24 -33.44
C GLY A 169 -2.35 6.27 -32.71
N HIS A 170 -2.69 7.37 -32.03
CA HIS A 170 -4.01 7.52 -31.39
C HIS A 170 -5.09 7.82 -32.45
N ASP A 171 -6.23 7.13 -32.35
CA ASP A 171 -7.39 7.40 -33.20
C ASP A 171 -8.23 8.55 -32.61
N LEU A 172 -8.21 9.71 -33.28
CA LEU A 172 -9.00 10.89 -32.90
C LEU A 172 -10.42 10.89 -33.48
N SER A 173 -10.77 9.94 -34.34
CA SER A 173 -12.11 9.86 -34.94
C SER A 173 -13.15 9.24 -34.00
N ARG A 174 -12.69 8.43 -33.04
CA ARG A 174 -13.54 7.64 -32.15
C ARG A 174 -13.52 8.20 -30.73
N ARG A 175 -14.64 8.83 -30.34
CA ARG A 175 -14.88 9.23 -28.95
C ARG A 175 -15.06 8.01 -28.05
N LYS A 176 -14.49 8.06 -26.84
CA LYS A 176 -14.66 7.05 -25.80
C LYS A 176 -15.66 7.58 -24.77
N PRO A 177 -16.92 7.12 -24.77
CA PRO A 177 -17.93 7.67 -23.87
C PRO A 177 -17.61 7.37 -22.40
N PHE A 178 -17.89 8.33 -21.53
CA PHE A 178 -17.80 8.11 -20.08
C PHE A 178 -18.77 7.00 -19.66
N ARG A 179 -18.27 5.99 -18.96
CA ARG A 179 -19.10 4.95 -18.34
C ARG A 179 -19.03 5.12 -16.83
N ASP A 180 -20.16 5.49 -16.21
CA ASP A 180 -20.22 5.58 -14.76
C ASP A 180 -20.24 4.18 -14.15
N THR A 181 -19.08 3.72 -13.70
CA THR A 181 -18.91 2.44 -13.00
C THR A 181 -19.16 2.55 -11.49
N SER A 182 -19.61 3.71 -10.98
CA SER A 182 -19.86 3.92 -9.54
C SER A 182 -20.89 2.96 -8.94
N TRP A 183 -21.88 2.52 -9.72
CA TRP A 183 -22.87 1.53 -9.29
C TRP A 183 -22.28 0.14 -9.09
N ILE A 184 -21.22 -0.25 -9.81
CA ILE A 184 -20.74 -1.64 -9.86
C ILE A 184 -20.14 -2.11 -8.51
N GLY A 185 -19.95 -1.22 -7.53
CA GLY A 185 -19.39 -1.58 -6.22
C GLY A 185 -17.93 -2.04 -6.27
N THR A 186 -17.36 -2.14 -7.49
CA THR A 186 -15.97 -2.46 -7.83
C THR A 186 -15.08 -1.21 -7.95
N LYS A 187 -15.62 -0.01 -7.70
CA LYS A 187 -14.80 1.10 -7.24
C LYS A 187 -14.25 0.72 -5.86
N THR A 188 -13.26 -0.16 -5.84
CA THR A 188 -12.37 -0.37 -4.70
C THR A 188 -11.59 0.92 -4.55
N ARG A 189 -12.25 1.97 -4.03
CA ARG A 189 -11.62 3.13 -3.41
C ARG A 189 -10.51 2.54 -2.55
N ALA A 190 -9.27 2.76 -2.97
CA ALA A 190 -8.09 1.95 -2.60
C ALA A 190 -8.29 1.29 -1.22
N ARG A 191 -8.57 -0.04 -1.23
CA ARG A 191 -9.01 -0.87 -0.07
C ARG A 191 -8.94 -0.08 1.23
N ASP A 192 -10.08 0.58 1.50
CA ASP A 192 -10.32 1.70 2.40
C ASP A 192 -9.20 2.04 3.39
N ALA A 193 -8.74 3.30 3.31
CA ALA A 193 -7.94 3.98 4.34
C ALA A 193 -8.64 4.08 5.72
N THR A 194 -9.69 3.31 6.00
CA THR A 194 -10.47 3.38 7.24
C THR A 194 -9.92 2.46 8.33
N LEU A 195 -9.34 1.30 7.97
CA LEU A 195 -8.72 0.39 8.94
C LEU A 195 -7.50 1.02 9.61
N TYR A 196 -6.76 1.85 8.86
CA TYR A 196 -5.56 2.53 9.29
C TYR A 196 -5.81 3.73 10.22
N ARG A 197 -7.05 4.23 10.29
CA ARG A 197 -7.42 5.42 11.08
C ARG A 197 -7.73 5.14 12.56
N LEU A 198 -7.76 3.88 12.97
CA LEU A 198 -8.36 3.51 14.24
C LEU A 198 -7.32 3.12 15.28
N ASP A 199 -6.82 4.14 15.98
CA ASP A 199 -5.95 3.95 17.14
C ASP A 199 -6.78 3.77 18.42
N GLY A 200 -6.35 2.87 19.31
CA GLY A 200 -6.86 2.78 20.69
C GLY A 200 -8.36 2.44 20.79
N GLU A 201 -9.08 3.18 21.63
CA GLU A 201 -10.53 2.97 21.93
C GLU A 201 -11.46 3.34 20.76
N SER A 202 -10.93 3.69 19.59
CA SER A 202 -11.72 4.14 18.43
C SER A 202 -12.22 3.01 17.52
N TRP A 203 -11.80 1.76 17.77
CA TRP A 203 -12.36 0.58 17.15
C TRP A 203 -12.83 -0.43 18.20
N ASP A 204 -13.96 -1.08 17.93
CA ASP A 204 -14.47 -2.19 18.74
C ASP A 204 -14.18 -3.51 18.01
N PRO A 205 -13.50 -4.48 18.65
CA PRO A 205 -13.30 -5.83 18.10
C PRO A 205 -14.61 -6.52 17.69
N ARG A 206 -15.76 -6.12 18.24
CA ARG A 206 -17.09 -6.65 17.87
C ARG A 206 -17.55 -6.24 16.48
N GLU A 207 -16.93 -5.22 15.87
CA GLU A 207 -17.18 -4.83 14.48
C GLU A 207 -16.55 -5.80 13.46
N VAL A 208 -15.68 -6.73 13.91
CA VAL A 208 -15.09 -7.75 13.06
C VAL A 208 -16.01 -8.97 12.97
N GLU A 209 -16.62 -9.17 11.80
CA GLU A 209 -17.48 -10.32 11.51
C GLU A 209 -16.63 -11.46 10.96
N LEU A 210 -16.58 -12.59 11.66
CA LEU A 210 -15.82 -13.78 11.22
C LEU A 210 -16.67 -14.59 10.23
N THR A 211 -16.10 -14.93 9.07
CA THR A 211 -16.81 -15.59 7.97
C THR A 211 -16.40 -17.04 7.77
N GLY A 212 -15.18 -17.44 8.18
CA GLY A 212 -14.74 -18.83 8.08
C GLY A 212 -13.32 -19.07 8.58
N ALA A 213 -12.95 -20.34 8.75
CA ALA A 213 -11.57 -20.72 9.07
C ALA A 213 -10.72 -20.88 7.81
N LEU A 214 -9.52 -20.29 7.83
CA LEU A 214 -8.54 -20.39 6.73
C LEU A 214 -7.50 -21.46 7.03
N ALA A 215 -6.98 -21.49 8.26
CA ALA A 215 -5.99 -22.45 8.67
C ALA A 215 -6.08 -22.72 10.17
N ASP A 216 -5.86 -23.97 10.57
CA ASP A 216 -5.75 -24.33 11.98
C ASP A 216 -4.38 -24.93 12.30
N GLY A 217 -3.49 -24.12 12.86
CA GLY A 217 -2.15 -24.51 13.23
C GLY A 217 -2.03 -24.90 14.70
N HIS A 218 -0.88 -25.48 15.08
CA HIS A 218 -0.58 -25.75 16.49
C HIS A 218 -0.46 -24.44 17.31
N GLY A 219 0.09 -23.38 16.73
CA GLY A 219 0.36 -22.12 17.45
C GLY A 219 -0.78 -21.10 17.39
N ALA A 220 -1.61 -21.15 16.35
CA ALA A 220 -2.69 -20.20 16.13
C ALA A 220 -3.76 -20.79 15.21
N GLU A 221 -4.99 -20.33 15.39
CA GLU A 221 -6.10 -20.49 14.46
C GLU A 221 -6.20 -19.21 13.61
N VAL A 222 -6.30 -19.34 12.30
CA VAL A 222 -6.39 -18.22 11.35
C VAL A 222 -7.77 -18.23 10.72
N LEU A 223 -8.48 -17.12 10.86
CA LEU A 223 -9.87 -16.96 10.46
C LEU A 223 -9.98 -15.84 9.43
N LYS A 224 -10.83 -16.03 8.43
CA LYS A 224 -11.28 -14.96 7.54
C LYS A 224 -12.41 -14.19 8.22
N GLY A 225 -12.40 -12.88 8.04
CA GLY A 225 -13.48 -12.02 8.49
C GLY A 225 -13.68 -10.82 7.58
N SER A 226 -14.58 -9.94 8.01
CA SER A 226 -14.90 -8.67 7.39
C SER A 226 -14.95 -7.61 8.49
N PHE A 227 -14.30 -6.49 8.26
CA PHE A 227 -14.39 -5.31 9.12
C PHE A 227 -14.82 -4.12 8.27
N ARG A 228 -15.99 -3.54 8.56
CA ARG A 228 -16.58 -2.43 7.78
C ARG A 228 -16.60 -2.70 6.27
N ARG A 229 -16.93 -3.94 5.88
CA ARG A 229 -16.95 -4.46 4.50
C ARG A 229 -15.57 -4.65 3.85
N CYS A 230 -14.48 -4.49 4.60
CA CYS A 230 -13.13 -4.82 4.15
C CYS A 230 -12.77 -6.25 4.60
N PRO A 231 -12.31 -7.12 3.70
CA PRO A 231 -11.90 -8.47 4.07
C PRO A 231 -10.62 -8.41 4.91
N VAL A 232 -10.64 -9.07 6.06
CA VAL A 232 -9.51 -9.13 7.01
C VAL A 232 -9.21 -10.56 7.40
N VAL A 233 -8.01 -10.77 7.94
CA VAL A 233 -7.58 -12.02 8.56
C VAL A 233 -7.43 -11.79 10.05
N VAL A 234 -8.02 -12.67 10.84
CA VAL A 234 -7.89 -12.70 12.30
C VAL A 234 -7.08 -13.91 12.72
N LYS A 235 -5.92 -13.68 13.30
CA LYS A 235 -5.04 -14.72 13.83
C LYS A 235 -5.19 -14.81 15.34
N MET A 236 -5.78 -15.91 15.82
CA MET A 236 -6.02 -16.18 17.23
C MET A 236 -4.93 -17.08 17.79
N LEU A 237 -4.09 -16.57 18.69
CA LEU A 237 -2.99 -17.32 19.29
C LEU A 237 -3.49 -18.41 20.25
N LYS A 238 -3.01 -19.65 20.06
CA LYS A 238 -3.29 -20.80 20.92
C LYS A 238 -2.27 -20.84 22.05
N LEU A 239 -2.55 -20.12 23.13
CA LEU A 239 -1.74 -20.14 24.35
C LEU A 239 -2.28 -21.16 25.34
N ARG A 240 -1.40 -21.98 25.95
CA ARG A 240 -1.80 -22.94 26.99
C ARG A 240 -2.46 -22.25 28.19
N ASN A 241 -1.84 -21.15 28.64
CA ASN A 241 -2.36 -20.25 29.67
C ASN A 241 -2.05 -18.81 29.22
N CYS A 242 -3.07 -17.96 29.11
CA CYS A 242 -2.89 -16.53 28.85
C CYS A 242 -2.87 -15.78 30.18
N THR A 243 -1.70 -15.28 30.56
CA THR A 243 -1.48 -14.48 31.78
C THR A 243 -1.66 -12.99 31.49
N ILE A 244 -1.95 -12.20 32.53
CA ILE A 244 -2.01 -10.73 32.45
C ILE A 244 -0.68 -10.16 31.91
N ARG A 245 0.45 -10.77 32.29
CA ARG A 245 1.77 -10.38 31.79
C ARG A 245 1.89 -10.56 30.28
N GLN A 246 1.48 -11.70 29.75
CA GLN A 246 1.49 -11.95 28.31
C GLN A 246 0.59 -10.98 27.54
N ALA A 247 -0.60 -10.66 28.08
CA ALA A 247 -1.48 -9.68 27.46
C ALA A 247 -0.88 -8.26 27.44
N ARG A 248 -0.10 -7.89 28.47
CA ARG A 248 0.62 -6.61 28.52
C ARG A 248 1.79 -6.62 27.54
N ASP A 249 2.65 -7.64 27.57
CA ASP A 249 3.81 -7.75 26.68
C ASP A 249 3.36 -7.79 25.20
N PHE A 250 2.22 -8.43 24.90
CA PHE A 250 1.57 -8.41 23.58
C PHE A 250 1.20 -7.00 23.10
N LYS A 251 0.69 -6.14 24.00
CA LYS A 251 0.40 -4.74 23.70
C LYS A 251 1.65 -3.89 23.55
N GLU A 252 2.68 -4.14 24.35
CA GLU A 252 3.97 -3.42 24.29
C GLU A 252 4.74 -3.75 23.00
N GLU A 253 4.67 -4.98 22.49
CA GLU A 253 5.34 -5.39 21.26
C GLU A 253 4.57 -5.02 19.98
N PHE A 254 3.25 -4.77 20.06
CA PHE A 254 2.39 -4.48 18.90
C PHE A 254 2.85 -3.34 18.00
N PRO A 255 3.29 -2.16 18.51
CA PRO A 255 3.72 -1.06 17.65
C PRO A 255 4.80 -1.48 16.64
N ARG A 256 5.67 -2.42 17.00
CA ARG A 256 6.72 -2.95 16.12
C ARG A 256 6.19 -3.78 14.95
N LEU A 257 4.95 -4.23 15.01
CA LEU A 257 4.28 -5.01 13.97
C LEU A 257 3.41 -4.14 13.07
N ARG A 258 3.20 -2.88 13.47
CA ARG A 258 2.32 -1.90 12.81
C ARG A 258 3.06 -1.07 11.75
N ILE A 259 4.11 -1.63 11.17
CA ILE A 259 5.00 -0.92 10.25
C ILE A 259 4.28 -0.64 8.92
N PHE A 260 3.74 0.56 8.74
CA PHE A 260 3.07 0.99 7.51
C PHE A 260 4.02 1.55 6.46
N ASN A 261 5.19 2.03 6.88
CA ASN A 261 6.08 2.86 6.07
C ASN A 261 6.99 2.05 5.12
N HIS A 262 6.56 0.85 4.72
CA HIS A 262 7.24 0.03 3.71
C HIS A 262 6.26 -0.75 2.83
N PRO A 263 6.38 -0.68 1.48
CA PRO A 263 5.40 -1.29 0.56
C PRO A 263 5.38 -2.83 0.61
N ASN A 264 6.52 -3.48 0.89
CA ASN A 264 6.64 -4.94 0.94
C ASN A 264 6.48 -5.52 2.37
N ILE A 265 5.91 -4.76 3.29
CA ILE A 265 5.54 -5.26 4.63
C ILE A 265 4.02 -5.33 4.70
N LEU A 266 3.50 -6.43 5.23
CA LEU A 266 2.10 -6.57 5.59
C LEU A 266 1.97 -6.29 7.09
N PRO A 267 1.49 -5.09 7.47
CA PRO A 267 1.39 -4.69 8.87
C PRO A 267 0.28 -5.44 9.61
N VAL A 268 0.44 -5.57 10.92
CA VAL A 268 -0.67 -5.90 11.82
C VAL A 268 -1.46 -4.62 12.04
N LEU A 269 -2.71 -4.62 11.56
CA LEU A 269 -3.58 -3.45 11.59
C LEU A 269 -4.11 -3.17 13.00
N ALA A 270 -4.46 -4.24 13.72
CA ALA A 270 -4.99 -4.12 15.07
C ALA A 270 -4.73 -5.37 15.91
N ILE A 271 -4.82 -5.23 17.23
CA ILE A 271 -4.76 -6.33 18.18
C ILE A 271 -5.88 -6.25 19.22
N PHE A 272 -6.43 -7.40 19.60
CA PHE A 272 -7.43 -7.46 20.67
C PHE A 272 -7.27 -8.70 21.53
N THR A 273 -7.85 -8.65 22.72
CA THR A 273 -7.86 -9.76 23.67
C THR A 273 -9.28 -10.30 23.79
N ALA A 274 -9.51 -11.49 23.26
CA ALA A 274 -10.72 -12.25 23.47
C ALA A 274 -10.40 -13.36 24.49
N THR A 275 -10.28 -12.99 25.76
CA THR A 275 -9.85 -13.88 26.86
C THR A 275 -10.47 -15.27 26.74
N PRO A 276 -9.67 -16.35 26.62
CA PRO A 276 -8.23 -16.46 26.89
C PRO A 276 -7.30 -16.30 25.67
N ARG A 277 -7.77 -15.79 24.52
CA ARG A 277 -7.00 -15.68 23.28
C ARG A 277 -6.50 -14.26 23.03
N LEU A 278 -5.28 -14.17 22.49
CA LEU A 278 -4.70 -12.93 21.96
C LEU A 278 -4.85 -12.97 20.44
N CYS A 279 -5.39 -11.90 19.86
CA CYS A 279 -5.80 -11.88 18.46
C CYS A 279 -5.09 -10.74 17.71
N LEU A 280 -4.60 -11.04 16.51
CA LEU A 280 -4.04 -10.08 15.56
C LEU A 280 -5.00 -9.95 14.38
N VAL A 281 -5.09 -8.74 13.82
CA VAL A 281 -5.88 -8.44 12.61
C VAL A 281 -4.93 -7.91 11.53
N SER A 282 -4.98 -8.50 10.35
CA SER A 282 -4.25 -8.06 9.15
C SER A 282 -5.17 -8.03 7.94
N ASP A 283 -4.73 -7.40 6.85
CA ASP A 283 -5.46 -7.40 5.59
C ASP A 283 -5.54 -8.81 4.99
N TYR A 284 -6.68 -9.15 4.38
CA TYR A 284 -6.84 -10.42 3.67
C TYR A 284 -6.16 -10.39 2.30
N MET A 285 -5.25 -11.34 2.10
CA MET A 285 -4.51 -11.51 0.85
C MET A 285 -5.16 -12.60 0.00
N GLN A 286 -5.65 -12.24 -1.18
CA GLN A 286 -6.50 -13.10 -1.99
C GLN A 286 -5.75 -14.32 -2.57
N TYR A 287 -4.45 -14.18 -2.87
CA TYR A 287 -3.62 -15.28 -3.39
C TYR A 287 -2.97 -16.12 -2.31
N GLY A 288 -3.16 -15.78 -1.03
CA GLY A 288 -2.56 -16.50 0.09
C GLY A 288 -1.05 -16.29 0.19
N SER A 289 -0.36 -17.32 0.67
CA SER A 289 1.10 -17.30 0.85
C SER A 289 1.85 -17.71 -0.41
N LEU A 290 3.13 -17.34 -0.51
CA LEU A 290 4.02 -17.76 -1.61
C LEU A 290 4.13 -19.29 -1.69
N TYR A 291 3.99 -19.99 -0.56
CA TYR A 291 3.88 -21.45 -0.56
C TYR A 291 2.66 -21.91 -1.35
N ASP A 292 1.51 -21.27 -1.15
CA ASP A 292 0.25 -21.64 -1.79
C ASP A 292 0.35 -21.42 -3.30
N VAL A 293 0.85 -20.25 -3.73
CA VAL A 293 1.02 -19.93 -5.16
C VAL A 293 2.01 -20.88 -5.87
N LEU A 294 3.04 -21.37 -5.18
CA LEU A 294 4.07 -22.23 -5.80
C LEU A 294 3.76 -23.74 -5.73
N HIS A 295 2.96 -24.20 -4.77
CA HIS A 295 2.85 -25.64 -4.47
C HIS A 295 1.42 -26.17 -4.40
N GLN A 296 0.40 -25.32 -4.20
CA GLN A 296 -0.97 -25.83 -4.19
C GLN A 296 -1.39 -26.14 -5.63
N PRO A 297 -1.97 -27.34 -5.89
CA PRO A 297 -2.52 -27.65 -7.19
C PRO A 297 -3.65 -26.66 -7.51
N ASN A 298 -3.81 -26.33 -8.81
CA ASN A 298 -4.94 -25.56 -9.33
C ASN A 298 -6.24 -26.38 -9.19
N GLU A 299 -6.68 -26.65 -7.97
CA GLU A 299 -8.02 -27.17 -7.75
C GLU A 299 -9.01 -26.02 -7.98
N PRO A 300 -10.04 -26.21 -8.82
CA PRO A 300 -11.09 -25.22 -8.97
C PRO A 300 -11.78 -25.07 -7.61
N ASN A 301 -11.52 -23.96 -6.92
CA ASN A 301 -12.27 -23.59 -5.72
C ASN A 301 -13.76 -23.49 -6.07
N VAL A 302 -14.61 -23.88 -5.10
CA VAL A 302 -16.08 -23.81 -5.20
C VAL A 302 -16.57 -22.38 -5.48
N ASP A 303 -15.76 -21.38 -5.18
CA ASP A 303 -15.90 -20.00 -5.67
C ASP A 303 -14.99 -19.81 -6.90
N GLU A 304 -15.57 -19.75 -8.10
CA GLU A 304 -14.96 -19.72 -9.45
C GLU A 304 -13.98 -18.54 -9.76
N THR A 305 -13.25 -18.01 -8.77
CA THR A 305 -12.53 -16.71 -8.90
C THR A 305 -11.01 -16.78 -8.82
N VAL A 306 -10.41 -17.89 -8.36
CA VAL A 306 -8.94 -18.00 -8.26
C VAL A 306 -8.44 -18.93 -9.36
N VAL A 307 -8.14 -18.34 -10.52
CA VAL A 307 -7.41 -19.01 -11.60
C VAL A 307 -5.98 -19.27 -11.12
N GLY A 308 -5.50 -20.50 -11.30
CA GLY A 308 -4.12 -20.86 -11.02
C GLY A 308 -3.14 -19.87 -11.64
N VAL A 309 -2.27 -19.28 -10.82
CA VAL A 309 -1.28 -18.30 -11.29
C VAL A 309 -0.02 -19.04 -11.69
N GLU A 310 0.28 -19.09 -12.98
CA GLU A 310 1.62 -19.48 -13.45
C GLU A 310 2.61 -18.36 -13.13
N ILE A 311 3.66 -18.67 -12.35
CA ILE A 311 4.70 -17.71 -12.02
C ILE A 311 5.84 -17.84 -13.04
N SER A 312 6.08 -16.79 -13.84
CA SER A 312 7.25 -16.74 -14.69
C SER A 312 8.54 -16.41 -13.93
N GLN A 313 9.69 -16.65 -14.58
CA GLN A 313 11.00 -16.33 -14.02
C GLN A 313 11.13 -14.84 -13.65
N ARG A 314 10.50 -13.95 -14.44
CA ARG A 314 10.51 -12.50 -14.18
C ARG A 314 9.75 -12.15 -12.90
N GLN A 315 8.56 -12.71 -12.71
CA GLN A 315 7.77 -12.51 -11.49
C GLN A 315 8.46 -13.12 -10.26
N ALA A 316 9.13 -14.27 -10.42
CA ALA A 316 9.93 -14.87 -9.34
C ALA A 316 11.10 -13.96 -8.91
N LEU A 317 11.84 -13.38 -9.86
CA LEU A 317 12.88 -12.40 -9.56
C LEU A 317 12.31 -11.16 -8.86
N ARG A 318 11.13 -10.71 -9.26
CA ARG A 318 10.43 -9.59 -8.62
C ARG A 318 10.06 -9.91 -7.17
N PHE A 319 9.49 -11.08 -6.90
CA PHE A 319 9.24 -11.53 -5.52
C PHE A 319 10.53 -11.58 -4.69
N ALA A 320 11.64 -12.04 -5.26
CA ALA A 320 12.92 -12.04 -4.56
C ALA A 320 13.39 -10.61 -4.21
N VAL A 321 13.23 -9.64 -5.12
CA VAL A 321 13.55 -8.23 -4.88
C VAL A 321 12.64 -7.62 -3.80
N ASP A 322 11.33 -7.88 -3.87
CA ASP A 322 10.35 -7.42 -2.89
C ASP A 322 10.66 -7.93 -1.47
N ILE A 323 10.97 -9.23 -1.36
CA ILE A 323 11.38 -9.86 -0.10
C ILE A 323 12.70 -9.27 0.41
N ALA A 324 13.67 -9.05 -0.49
CA ALA A 324 14.97 -8.48 -0.11
C ALA A 324 14.84 -7.06 0.45
N LYS A 325 14.04 -6.20 -0.21
CA LYS A 325 13.75 -4.84 0.26
C LYS A 325 13.07 -4.84 1.63
N ALA A 326 12.08 -5.70 1.83
CA ALA A 326 11.42 -5.85 3.12
C ALA A 326 12.39 -6.29 4.22
N MET A 327 13.25 -7.28 3.94
CA MET A 327 14.25 -7.75 4.89
C MET A 327 15.33 -6.71 5.19
N GLU A 328 15.76 -5.93 4.19
CA GLU A 328 16.66 -4.79 4.38
C GLU A 328 16.05 -3.79 5.37
N TYR A 329 14.78 -3.44 5.19
CA TYR A 329 14.06 -2.52 6.08
C TYR A 329 13.92 -3.07 7.50
N LEU A 330 13.53 -4.35 7.66
CA LEU A 330 13.41 -5.00 8.98
C LEU A 330 14.74 -5.18 9.71
N HIS A 331 15.86 -5.18 8.98
CA HIS A 331 17.21 -5.27 9.54
C HIS A 331 17.92 -3.92 9.65
N SER A 332 17.23 -2.83 9.29
CA SER A 332 17.76 -1.48 9.47
C SER A 332 18.12 -1.24 10.94
N PRO A 333 19.15 -0.41 11.23
CA PRO A 333 19.57 -0.13 12.60
C PRO A 333 18.44 0.36 13.52
N GLU A 334 17.47 1.05 12.93
CA GLU A 334 16.34 1.68 13.61
C GLU A 334 15.22 0.67 13.96
N LEU A 335 15.00 -0.34 13.13
CA LEU A 335 13.81 -1.19 13.20
C LEU A 335 14.08 -2.67 13.54
N LYS A 336 15.34 -3.08 13.73
CA LYS A 336 15.76 -4.49 13.94
C LYS A 336 14.68 -5.34 14.62
N VAL A 337 14.07 -6.25 13.85
CA VAL A 337 13.06 -7.21 14.34
C VAL A 337 13.72 -8.58 14.56
N PRO A 338 14.34 -8.84 15.73
CA PRO A 338 15.22 -10.00 15.93
C PRO A 338 14.53 -11.36 15.87
N ASN A 339 13.21 -11.40 16.03
CA ASN A 339 12.43 -12.64 16.13
C ASN A 339 11.63 -12.98 14.86
N PHE A 340 11.91 -12.31 13.75
CA PHE A 340 11.25 -12.60 12.47
C PHE A 340 11.96 -13.76 11.75
N ARG A 341 11.24 -14.85 11.46
CA ARG A 341 11.77 -16.00 10.71
C ARG A 341 11.13 -16.04 9.34
N LEU A 342 11.89 -15.82 8.30
CA LEU A 342 11.37 -15.86 6.93
C LEU A 342 11.18 -17.31 6.45
N ASN A 343 10.00 -17.62 5.88
CA ASN A 343 9.74 -18.82 5.10
C ASN A 343 8.68 -18.50 4.02
N SER A 344 8.41 -19.42 3.09
CA SER A 344 7.44 -19.20 2.01
C SER A 344 5.99 -19.06 2.48
N LYS A 345 5.64 -19.51 3.69
CA LYS A 345 4.31 -19.33 4.28
C LYS A 345 4.11 -17.95 4.92
N HIS A 346 5.19 -17.25 5.25
CA HIS A 346 5.17 -15.90 5.84
C HIS A 346 5.27 -14.79 4.78
N VAL A 347 5.48 -15.15 3.52
CA VAL A 347 5.42 -14.22 2.40
C VAL A 347 4.01 -14.30 1.84
N MET A 348 3.26 -13.21 1.93
CA MET A 348 1.92 -13.11 1.37
C MET A 348 1.97 -12.47 -0.02
N VAL A 349 1.11 -12.96 -0.90
CA VAL A 349 1.02 -12.49 -2.28
C VAL A 349 -0.30 -11.76 -2.45
N ASP A 350 -0.24 -10.56 -3.01
CA ASP A 350 -1.41 -9.75 -3.37
C ASP A 350 -1.24 -9.14 -4.75
N GLU A 351 -2.32 -8.58 -5.27
CA GLU A 351 -2.22 -7.65 -6.38
C GLU A 351 -1.44 -6.41 -5.95
N ASP A 352 -0.54 -5.98 -6.82
CA ASP A 352 0.08 -4.67 -6.77
C ASP A 352 -1.03 -3.65 -7.00
N ILE A 353 -1.57 -3.08 -5.92
CA ILE A 353 -2.64 -2.07 -5.94
C ILE A 353 -2.25 -0.85 -6.80
N ALA A 354 -0.94 -0.61 -6.98
CA ALA A 354 -0.43 0.39 -7.92
C ALA A 354 -0.73 0.08 -9.40
N LYS A 355 -1.19 -1.15 -9.70
CA LYS A 355 -1.49 -1.67 -11.04
C LYS A 355 -2.95 -2.15 -11.20
N VAL A 356 -3.75 -2.14 -10.14
CA VAL A 356 -5.18 -2.51 -10.18
C VAL A 356 -5.94 -1.44 -10.97
N GLY A 357 -6.48 -1.82 -12.14
CA GLY A 357 -7.16 -0.91 -13.07
C GLY A 357 -6.59 -0.88 -14.50
N LEU A 358 -5.62 -1.76 -14.82
CA LEU A 358 -5.01 -1.91 -16.16
C LEU A 358 -5.67 -3.00 -17.03
N VAL A 359 -6.80 -3.59 -16.61
CA VAL A 359 -7.52 -4.57 -17.42
C VAL A 359 -8.50 -3.83 -18.34
N ASP A 360 -8.12 -3.67 -19.61
CA ASP A 360 -9.01 -3.21 -20.66
C ASP A 360 -10.20 -4.18 -20.77
N PHE A 361 -11.41 -3.71 -20.48
CA PHE A 361 -12.67 -4.41 -20.74
C PHE A 361 -13.13 -4.25 -22.21
N ASP A 362 -12.22 -3.97 -23.14
CA ASP A 362 -12.49 -4.20 -24.55
C ASP A 362 -12.16 -5.66 -24.82
N GLY A 363 -13.17 -6.52 -24.90
CA GLY A 363 -13.10 -7.97 -25.14
C GLY A 363 -12.52 -8.37 -26.50
N LYS A 364 -11.37 -7.80 -26.87
CA LYS A 364 -10.46 -8.30 -27.90
C LYS A 364 -9.23 -8.83 -27.19
N GLU A 365 -9.30 -10.09 -26.80
CA GLU A 365 -8.12 -10.91 -26.60
C GLU A 365 -7.34 -10.94 -27.92
N ASN A 366 -6.30 -10.12 -28.04
CA ASN A 366 -5.23 -10.42 -28.98
C ASN A 366 -4.46 -11.59 -28.37
N ALA A 367 -4.73 -12.79 -28.90
CA ALA A 367 -4.29 -14.08 -28.35
C ALA A 367 -2.75 -14.27 -28.28
N ASP A 368 -1.95 -13.38 -28.88
CA ASP A 368 -0.48 -13.54 -28.95
C ASP A 368 0.31 -12.76 -27.87
N ASP A 369 -0.29 -11.79 -27.15
CA ASP A 369 0.43 -10.96 -26.16
C ASP A 369 -0.15 -11.06 -24.72
N SER A 370 -1.25 -11.80 -24.52
CA SER A 370 -1.98 -11.86 -23.25
C SER A 370 -1.19 -12.46 -22.07
N HIS A 371 -0.21 -13.31 -22.33
CA HIS A 371 0.62 -13.93 -21.29
C HIS A 371 1.67 -12.97 -20.70
N ALA A 372 2.22 -12.05 -21.49
CA ALA A 372 3.25 -11.12 -21.00
C ALA A 372 2.70 -10.05 -20.04
N TYR A 373 1.39 -9.77 -20.10
CA TYR A 373 0.75 -8.74 -19.27
C TYR A 373 0.39 -9.23 -17.88
N ARG A 374 -0.02 -10.50 -17.69
CA ARG A 374 -0.46 -11.02 -16.38
C ARG A 374 0.68 -11.22 -15.38
N ASP A 375 1.91 -11.39 -15.87
CA ASP A 375 3.11 -11.72 -15.12
C ASP A 375 3.71 -10.60 -14.26
N GLU A 376 3.06 -9.43 -14.15
CA GLU A 376 3.64 -8.30 -13.40
C GLU A 376 2.69 -7.67 -12.37
N PHE A 377 1.53 -8.25 -12.11
CA PHE A 377 0.55 -7.66 -11.20
C PHE A 377 0.72 -8.09 -9.75
N LEU A 378 1.64 -8.98 -9.43
CA LEU A 378 1.75 -9.51 -8.06
C LEU A 378 2.90 -8.88 -7.30
N VAL A 379 2.66 -8.63 -6.01
CA VAL A 379 3.66 -8.13 -5.06
C VAL A 379 3.79 -9.10 -3.90
N ALA A 380 5.01 -9.31 -3.43
CA ALA A 380 5.28 -10.05 -2.22
C ALA A 380 5.37 -9.11 -1.01
N ARG A 381 4.71 -9.49 0.09
CA ARG A 381 4.74 -8.77 1.36
C ARG A 381 5.09 -9.72 2.52
N LEU A 382 5.93 -9.27 3.44
CA LEU A 382 6.26 -10.03 4.64
C LEU A 382 5.16 -9.84 5.69
N ASP A 383 4.52 -10.94 6.12
CA ASP A 383 3.46 -10.90 7.13
C ASP A 383 4.00 -10.72 8.55
N MET A 384 3.78 -9.54 9.12
CA MET A 384 4.18 -9.26 10.50
C MET A 384 3.31 -9.98 11.53
N ALA A 385 2.16 -10.55 11.15
CA ALA A 385 1.33 -11.35 12.06
C ALA A 385 1.97 -12.71 12.41
N ASP A 386 3.03 -13.14 11.71
CA ASP A 386 3.83 -14.32 12.05
C ASP A 386 5.01 -14.07 12.99
N TYR A 387 5.15 -12.84 13.45
CA TYR A 387 6.14 -12.48 14.46
C TYR A 387 6.00 -13.32 15.75
N LYS A 388 7.15 -13.77 16.28
CA LYS A 388 7.22 -14.47 17.56
C LYS A 388 7.40 -13.48 18.70
N PHE A 389 6.31 -13.25 19.44
CA PHE A 389 6.34 -12.51 20.70
C PHE A 389 7.30 -13.12 21.72
N SER A 390 7.86 -12.28 22.59
CA SER A 390 8.81 -12.66 23.64
C SER A 390 8.37 -13.86 24.48
N PHE A 391 7.07 -13.95 24.80
CA PHE A 391 6.53 -15.04 25.61
C PHE A 391 6.42 -16.39 24.88
N HIS A 392 6.63 -16.44 23.57
CA HIS A 392 6.74 -17.71 22.82
C HIS A 392 8.13 -18.33 22.94
N GLU A 393 9.18 -17.53 23.15
CA GLU A 393 10.57 -17.99 23.28
C GLU A 393 11.09 -17.71 24.70
N LYS A 394 10.54 -18.42 25.71
CA LYS A 394 11.10 -18.39 27.07
C LYS A 394 12.55 -18.89 27.03
N ALA A 395 13.50 -18.01 27.39
CA ALA A 395 14.96 -18.24 27.53
C ALA A 395 15.88 -17.78 26.39
N ARG A 396 15.39 -17.08 25.35
CA ARG A 396 16.29 -16.23 24.54
C ARG A 396 16.33 -14.86 25.20
N GLU A 397 17.49 -14.54 25.79
CA GLU A 397 17.76 -13.23 26.34
C GLU A 397 17.39 -12.18 25.29
N TYR A 398 16.42 -11.35 25.65
CA TYR A 398 16.25 -10.04 25.06
C TYR A 398 17.56 -9.30 25.34
N ASN A 399 18.50 -9.32 24.41
CA ASN A 399 19.56 -8.34 24.34
C ASN A 399 18.97 -7.16 23.58
N PRO A 400 18.38 -6.16 24.27
CA PRO A 400 18.03 -4.96 23.55
C PRO A 400 19.34 -4.38 23.03
N ALA A 401 19.40 -4.13 21.73
CA ALA A 401 20.61 -3.71 21.04
C ALA A 401 21.07 -2.27 21.40
N TRP A 402 20.85 -1.82 22.64
CA TRP A 402 21.37 -0.57 23.20
C TRP A 402 22.47 -0.76 24.25
N MET A 403 22.91 -1.99 24.54
CA MET A 403 24.19 -2.21 25.21
C MET A 403 25.20 -2.79 24.23
N SER A 404 26.12 -1.95 23.76
CA SER A 404 27.37 -2.43 23.15
C SER A 404 28.10 -3.32 24.17
N PRO A 405 28.42 -4.59 23.84
CA PRO A 405 29.22 -5.46 24.69
C PRO A 405 30.63 -4.92 24.97
N GLU A 406 31.08 -3.92 24.20
CA GLU A 406 32.40 -3.28 24.35
C GLU A 406 32.49 -2.42 25.63
N GLY A 407 31.34 -2.04 26.23
CA GLY A 407 31.28 -1.33 27.51
C GLY A 407 31.38 -2.23 28.75
N MET A 408 31.36 -3.57 28.60
CA MET A 408 31.49 -4.52 29.71
C MET A 408 32.48 -5.63 29.37
N LYS A 409 33.79 -5.32 29.44
CA LYS A 409 34.89 -6.20 29.91
C LYS A 409 36.26 -5.61 29.53
N ILE A 410 36.77 -4.73 30.38
CA ILE A 410 38.22 -4.70 30.66
C ILE A 410 38.35 -4.90 32.17
N VAL A 411 38.52 -6.16 32.58
CA VAL A 411 39.59 -6.66 33.45
C VAL A 411 39.55 -8.18 33.30
N LEU A 412 40.52 -8.76 32.60
CA LEU A 412 40.84 -10.17 32.73
C LEU A 412 41.68 -10.36 33.99
N PRO A 413 41.31 -11.28 34.89
CA PRO A 413 42.28 -12.14 35.53
C PRO A 413 42.19 -13.53 34.91
N SER A 414 43.29 -13.87 34.25
CA SER A 414 43.79 -15.21 33.97
C SER A 414 43.30 -16.30 34.91
N LEU A 415 42.81 -17.39 34.32
CA LEU A 415 42.77 -18.81 34.75
C LEU A 415 41.59 -19.44 33.97
N CYS A 416 41.79 -20.41 33.09
CA CYS A 416 42.00 -21.80 33.50
C CYS A 416 42.91 -22.57 32.53
N TYR A 417 43.88 -23.26 33.14
CA TYR A 417 44.42 -24.54 32.73
C TYR A 417 43.37 -25.66 32.93
N PHE A 418 43.71 -26.86 32.40
CA PHE A 418 43.08 -28.20 32.49
C PHE A 418 42.20 -28.54 31.26
N ALA A 419 42.46 -29.59 30.47
CA ALA A 419 42.99 -30.94 30.75
C ALA A 419 42.24 -31.66 31.86
#